data_AF-A0A5A9NN11-F1
#
_entry.id   AF-A0A5A9NN11-F1
#
_cell.length_a   1.000
_cell.length_b   1.000
_cell.length_c   1.000
_cell.angle_alpha   90.00
_cell.angle_beta   90.00
_cell.angle_gamma   90.00
#
_symmetry.space_group_name_H-M   'P 1'
#
loop_
_entity.id
_entity.type
_entity.pdbx_description
1 polymer ?
#
loop_
_entity_poly.entity_id
_entity_poly.type
_entity_poly.pdbx_seq_one_letter_code
_entity_poly.pdbx_strand_id
1 'polypeptide(L)'
;MTTPPLASFPGQRDVNTASLCRIGQETVQDVVLRTMEIFQLLRNMQLPNGVTYHPNTHQDRLGKLQEHLRMLSALFRKLRLVYDKCNENCAAIDTIPPEQLIPFVEDDSSKLDDRLVSQMRAASEERREVLEVNKKLKQKNQQLKTIMDQLRNLIWEINSMLAVRN
;
A
#
# COMPACT_ATOMS: atom_id res chain seq x y z
N MET A 1 35.00 -12.36 -31.33
CA MET A 1 34.90 -11.84 -29.95
C MET A 1 33.43 -11.65 -29.63
N THR A 2 32.85 -12.59 -28.88
CA THR A 2 31.42 -12.65 -28.56
C THR A 2 31.24 -12.20 -27.11
N THR A 3 30.63 -11.04 -26.91
CA THR A 3 30.21 -10.56 -25.58
C THR A 3 29.09 -11.43 -25.03
N PRO A 4 29.20 -11.94 -23.78
CA PRO A 4 28.12 -12.71 -23.17
C PRO A 4 26.96 -11.80 -22.76
N PRO A 5 25.70 -12.28 -22.77
CA PRO A 5 24.55 -11.51 -22.33
C PRO A 5 24.60 -11.32 -20.81
N LEU A 6 24.47 -10.08 -20.37
CA LEU A 6 24.28 -9.70 -18.96
C LEU A 6 23.03 -10.40 -18.43
N ALA A 7 23.22 -11.28 -17.45
CA ALA A 7 22.13 -11.88 -16.70
C ALA A 7 21.32 -10.77 -16.02
N SER A 8 20.04 -10.67 -16.37
CA SER A 8 19.07 -9.85 -15.65
C SER A 8 18.92 -10.41 -14.24
N PHE A 9 19.28 -9.61 -13.24
CA PHE A 9 19.09 -9.95 -11.83
C PHE A 9 17.58 -10.10 -11.52
N PRO A 10 17.11 -11.26 -11.01
CA PRO A 10 15.74 -11.41 -10.54
C PRO A 10 15.66 -10.81 -9.13
N GLY A 11 15.57 -9.48 -9.05
CA GLY A 11 15.54 -8.77 -7.77
C GLY A 11 14.76 -7.47 -7.77
N GLN A 12 14.42 -6.93 -8.95
CA GLN A 12 13.58 -5.75 -9.05
C GLN A 12 12.13 -6.25 -9.05
N ARG A 13 11.51 -6.35 -7.87
CA ARG A 13 10.06 -6.59 -7.79
C ARG A 13 9.40 -5.38 -8.44
N ASP A 14 9.01 -5.52 -9.70
CA ASP A 14 8.27 -4.49 -10.40
C ASP A 14 7.02 -4.17 -9.57
N VAL A 15 6.90 -2.90 -9.16
CA VAL A 15 5.79 -2.47 -8.34
C VAL A 15 4.53 -2.56 -9.19
N ASN A 16 3.67 -3.52 -8.86
CA ASN A 16 2.42 -3.80 -9.56
C ASN A 16 1.57 -2.52 -9.68
N THR A 17 1.14 -2.18 -10.90
CA THR A 17 0.30 -1.01 -11.19
C THR A 17 -0.98 -0.99 -10.34
N ALA A 18 -1.60 -2.15 -10.10
CA ALA A 18 -2.79 -2.21 -9.24
C ALA A 18 -2.50 -1.78 -7.80
N SER A 19 -1.30 -2.09 -7.28
CA SER A 19 -0.85 -1.64 -5.97
C SER A 19 -0.62 -0.12 -5.95
N LEU A 20 0.00 0.44 -6.99
CA LEU A 20 0.17 1.89 -7.14
C LEU A 20 -1.18 2.62 -7.17
N CYS A 21 -2.14 2.12 -7.94
CA CYS A 21 -3.49 2.68 -7.99
C CYS A 21 -4.17 2.68 -6.61
N ARG A 22 -4.03 1.60 -5.84
CA ARG A 22 -4.57 1.51 -4.48
C ARG A 22 -3.93 2.54 -3.55
N ILE A 23 -2.60 2.65 -3.58
CA ILE A 23 -1.87 3.65 -2.79
C ILE A 23 -2.27 5.08 -3.21
N GLY A 24 -2.50 5.31 -4.51
CA GLY A 24 -2.98 6.58 -5.05
C GLY A 24 -4.36 6.92 -4.50
N GLN A 25 -5.30 5.98 -4.53
CA GLN A 25 -6.64 6.13 -3.99
C GLN A 25 -6.61 6.47 -2.49
N GLU A 26 -5.85 5.73 -1.69
CA GLU A 26 -5.69 6.00 -0.25
C GLU A 26 -5.10 7.40 -0.01
N THR A 27 -4.12 7.80 -0.82
CA THR A 27 -3.49 9.13 -0.71
C THR A 27 -4.48 10.25 -1.05
N VAL A 28 -5.35 10.07 -2.05
CA VAL A 28 -6.42 11.02 -2.37
C VAL A 28 -7.43 11.12 -1.23
N GLN A 29 -7.81 9.98 -0.65
CA GLN A 29 -8.71 9.96 0.50
C GLN A 29 -8.12 10.75 1.68
N ASP A 30 -6.83 10.54 1.99
CA ASP A 30 -6.12 11.26 3.04
C ASP A 30 -6.07 12.78 2.77
N VAL A 31 -5.88 13.18 1.50
CA VAL A 31 -5.92 14.61 1.10
C VAL A 31 -7.29 15.21 1.40
N VAL A 32 -8.38 14.52 1.06
CA VAL A 32 -9.74 14.99 1.32
C VAL A 32 -9.98 15.12 2.83
N LEU A 33 -9.65 14.07 3.60
CA LEU A 33 -9.80 14.09 5.06
C LEU A 33 -9.01 15.23 5.70
N ARG A 34 -7.75 15.42 5.29
CA ARG A 34 -6.91 16.50 5.80
C ARG A 34 -7.47 17.88 5.47
N THR A 35 -8.03 18.03 4.26
CA THR A 35 -8.67 19.28 3.83
C THR A 35 -9.92 19.57 4.64
N MET A 36 -10.72 18.55 4.97
CA MET A 36 -11.88 18.69 5.85
C MET A 36 -11.47 19.16 7.26
N GLU A 37 -10.42 18.58 7.84
CA GLU A 37 -9.90 19.01 9.14
C GLU A 37 -9.42 20.46 9.14
N ILE A 38 -8.74 20.89 8.06
CA ILE A 38 -8.33 22.29 7.89
C ILE A 38 -9.55 23.22 7.89
N PHE A 39 -10.58 22.91 7.11
CA PHE A 39 -11.79 23.73 7.07
C PHE A 39 -12.53 23.74 8.41
N GLN A 40 -12.58 22.61 9.12
CA GLN A 40 -13.15 22.56 10.47
C GLN A 40 -12.36 23.42 11.46
N LEU A 41 -11.03 23.41 11.38
CA LEU A 41 -10.17 24.22 12.21
C LEU A 41 -10.36 25.72 11.93
N LEU A 42 -10.37 26.10 10.65
CA LEU A 42 -10.61 27.48 10.20
C LEU A 42 -11.99 28.00 10.60
N ARG A 43 -13.04 27.18 10.44
CA ARG A 43 -14.41 27.52 10.87
C ARG A 43 -14.48 27.88 12.35
N ASN A 44 -13.71 27.18 13.18
CA ASN A 44 -13.69 27.40 14.62
C ASN A 44 -12.69 28.47 15.05
N MET A 45 -11.89 29.03 14.14
CA MET A 45 -10.86 30.02 14.44
C MET A 45 -11.53 31.38 14.59
N GLN A 46 -11.47 31.96 15.80
CA GLN A 46 -11.92 33.33 16.01
C GLN A 46 -10.81 34.30 15.59
N LEU A 47 -11.17 35.29 14.76
CA LEU A 47 -10.28 36.41 14.48
C LEU A 47 -10.14 37.28 15.74
N PRO A 48 -9.00 37.97 15.93
CA PRO A 48 -8.85 38.95 17.01
C PRO A 48 -9.85 40.09 16.82
N ASN A 49 -11.01 39.98 17.46
CA ASN A 49 -12.13 40.91 17.39
C ASN A 49 -12.15 41.90 18.57
N GLY A 50 -11.03 42.05 19.29
CA GLY A 50 -10.83 43.04 20.35
C GLY A 50 -11.58 42.80 21.66
N VAL A 51 -12.56 41.89 21.68
CA VAL A 51 -13.44 41.64 22.84
C VAL A 51 -13.08 40.35 23.59
N THR A 52 -12.61 39.30 22.89
CA THR A 52 -12.21 38.01 23.51
C THR A 52 -10.99 37.41 22.82
N TYR A 53 -9.79 37.99 23.02
CA TYR A 53 -8.55 37.45 22.48
C TYR A 53 -7.84 36.56 23.51
N HIS A 54 -7.79 35.25 23.26
CA HIS A 54 -7.03 34.28 24.05
C HIS A 54 -5.77 33.88 23.27
N PRO A 55 -4.61 34.52 23.51
CA PRO A 55 -3.40 34.37 22.68
C PRO A 55 -2.91 32.93 22.60
N ASN A 56 -2.95 32.17 23.70
CA ASN A 56 -2.50 30.78 23.74
C ASN A 56 -3.38 29.88 22.85
N THR A 57 -4.71 30.02 22.93
CA THR A 57 -5.64 29.23 22.11
C THR A 57 -5.52 29.56 20.62
N HIS A 58 -5.24 30.81 20.28
CA HIS A 58 -5.01 31.22 18.90
C HIS A 58 -3.70 30.63 18.35
N GLN A 59 -2.60 30.74 19.11
CA GLN A 59 -1.30 30.16 18.75
C GLN A 59 -1.39 28.64 18.55
N ASP A 60 -2.07 27.92 19.45
CA ASP A 60 -2.27 26.47 19.31
C ASP A 60 -3.02 26.10 18.03
N ARG A 61 -4.08 26.85 17.68
CA ARG A 61 -4.85 26.63 16.45
C ARG A 61 -4.02 26.95 15.21
N LEU A 62 -3.24 28.02 15.25
CA LEU A 62 -2.34 28.39 14.16
C LEU A 62 -1.26 27.33 13.95
N GLY A 63 -0.67 26.81 15.03
CA GLY A 63 0.31 25.71 14.96
C GLY A 63 -0.30 24.43 14.39
N LYS A 64 -1.51 24.05 14.82
CA LYS A 64 -2.24 22.91 14.26
C LYS A 64 -2.53 23.09 12.77
N LEU A 65 -2.94 24.29 12.36
CA LEU A 65 -3.19 24.62 10.95
C LEU A 65 -1.93 24.46 10.11
N GLN A 66 -0.80 25.01 10.59
CA GLN A 66 0.49 24.88 9.91
C GLN A 66 0.90 23.41 9.76
N GLU A 67 0.70 22.58 10.78
CA GLU A 67 1.01 21.15 10.69
C GLU A 67 0.10 20.42 9.68
N HIS A 68 -1.20 20.70 9.68
CA HIS A 68 -2.10 20.13 8.67
C HIS A 68 -1.71 20.53 7.24
N LEU A 69 -1.30 21.79 7.02
CA LEU A 69 -0.80 22.26 5.72
C LEU A 69 0.52 21.59 5.32
N ARG A 70 1.41 21.35 6.28
CA ARG A 70 2.68 20.63 6.05
C ARG A 70 2.41 19.18 5.63
N MET A 71 1.52 18.49 6.33
CA MET A 71 1.11 17.12 5.98
C MET A 71 0.40 17.07 4.62
N LEU A 72 -0.51 18.01 4.34
CA LEU A 72 -1.19 18.12 3.07
C LEU A 72 -0.20 18.28 1.91
N SER A 73 0.83 19.11 2.10
CA SER A 73 1.92 19.28 1.13
C SER A 73 2.70 17.97 0.89
N ALA A 74 2.94 17.18 1.93
CA ALA A 74 3.59 15.88 1.80
C ALA A 74 2.71 14.86 1.04
N LEU A 75 1.41 14.85 1.30
CA LEU A 75 0.46 14.00 0.58
C LEU A 75 0.43 14.32 -0.92
N PHE A 76 0.44 15.60 -1.32
CA PHE A 76 0.51 15.96 -2.74
C PHE A 76 1.81 15.52 -3.41
N ARG A 77 2.96 15.62 -2.72
CA ARG A 77 4.23 15.08 -3.24
C ARG A 77 4.19 13.56 -3.42
N LYS A 78 3.61 12.85 -2.44
CA LYS A 78 3.40 11.39 -2.52
C LYS A 78 2.48 11.04 -3.70
N LEU A 79 1.36 11.74 -3.83
CA LEU A 79 0.40 11.52 -4.91
C LEU A 79 1.03 11.75 -6.28
N ARG A 80 1.86 12.80 -6.42
CA ARG A 80 2.61 13.08 -7.65
C ARG A 80 3.52 11.91 -8.03
N LEU A 81 4.31 11.40 -7.07
CA LEU A 81 5.20 10.26 -7.31
C LEU A 81 4.43 9.01 -7.74
N VAL A 82 3.32 8.72 -7.05
CA VAL A 82 2.45 7.58 -7.40
C VAL A 82 1.85 7.74 -8.79
N TYR A 83 1.39 8.95 -9.13
CA TYR A 83 0.85 9.26 -10.45
C TYR A 83 1.91 9.09 -11.53
N ASP A 84 3.08 9.70 -11.38
CA ASP A 84 4.17 9.63 -12.36
C ASP A 84 4.55 8.16 -12.59
N LYS A 85 4.65 7.36 -11.52
CA LYS A 85 4.98 5.94 -11.63
C LYS A 85 3.86 5.09 -12.23
N CYS A 86 2.61 5.37 -11.89
CA CYS A 86 1.46 4.70 -12.48
C CYS A 86 1.34 5.03 -13.97
N ASN A 87 1.60 6.28 -14.35
CA ASN A 87 1.56 6.76 -15.72
C ASN A 87 2.66 6.11 -16.58
N GLU A 88 3.89 6.00 -16.07
CA GLU A 88 4.96 5.22 -16.72
C GLU A 88 4.54 3.77 -16.99
N ASN A 89 3.90 3.12 -16.01
CA ASN A 89 3.47 1.73 -16.13
C ASN A 89 2.22 1.55 -17.04
N CYS A 90 1.36 2.57 -17.12
CA CYS A 90 0.14 2.58 -17.95
C CYS A 90 0.35 3.14 -19.36
N ALA A 91 1.47 3.79 -19.65
CA ALA A 91 1.75 4.33 -21.00
C ALA A 91 1.73 3.27 -22.10
N ALA A 92 1.86 1.97 -21.76
CA ALA A 92 1.69 0.85 -22.68
C ALA A 92 0.22 0.42 -22.91
N ILE A 93 -0.71 0.92 -22.10
CA ILE A 93 -2.16 0.60 -22.08
C ILE A 93 -2.97 1.70 -22.78
N ASP A 94 -2.53 2.96 -22.72
CA ASP A 94 -3.16 4.11 -23.42
C ASP A 94 -3.21 3.97 -24.96
N THR A 95 -2.52 2.96 -25.51
CA THR A 95 -2.60 2.58 -26.93
C THR A 95 -3.83 1.77 -27.33
N ILE A 96 -4.78 1.48 -26.43
CA ILE A 96 -6.04 0.81 -26.81
C ILE A 96 -7.12 1.89 -27.00
N PRO A 97 -7.47 2.24 -28.25
CA PRO A 97 -8.50 3.23 -28.54
C PRO A 97 -9.85 2.82 -27.93
N PRO A 98 -10.68 3.76 -27.45
CA PRO A 98 -12.00 3.44 -26.89
C PRO A 98 -12.91 2.73 -27.91
N GLU A 99 -12.65 2.86 -29.20
CA GLU A 99 -13.34 2.15 -30.28
C GLU A 99 -13.10 0.63 -30.25
N GLN A 100 -11.97 0.16 -29.69
CA GLN A 100 -11.66 -1.26 -29.50
C GLN A 100 -12.29 -1.84 -28.21
N LEU A 101 -12.88 -1.00 -27.35
CA LEU A 101 -13.61 -1.40 -26.15
C LEU A 101 -15.10 -1.65 -26.43
N ILE A 102 -15.57 -1.32 -27.64
CA ILE A 102 -16.91 -1.65 -28.10
C ILE A 102 -16.88 -3.09 -28.63
N PRO A 103 -17.61 -4.05 -28.03
CA PRO A 103 -17.71 -5.40 -28.58
C PRO A 103 -18.50 -5.34 -29.90
N PHE A 104 -17.80 -5.07 -31.00
CA PHE A 104 -18.32 -5.25 -32.35
C PHE A 104 -17.57 -6.43 -32.98
N VAL A 105 -18.36 -7.44 -33.31
CA VAL A 105 -17.90 -8.70 -33.90
C VAL A 105 -17.59 -8.44 -35.36
N GLU A 106 -16.31 -8.42 -35.74
CA GLU A 106 -15.74 -9.19 -36.84
C GLU A 106 -14.22 -8.92 -36.99
N ASP A 107 -13.46 -10.01 -36.78
CA ASP A 107 -12.15 -10.36 -37.36
C ASP A 107 -10.88 -9.53 -37.07
N ASP A 108 -10.23 -9.81 -35.92
CA ASP A 108 -8.82 -10.30 -35.79
C ASP A 108 -8.47 -10.51 -34.30
N SER A 109 -9.34 -11.26 -33.60
CA SER A 109 -9.42 -11.34 -32.13
C SER A 109 -8.26 -12.06 -31.45
N SER A 110 -7.39 -12.75 -32.21
CA SER A 110 -6.48 -13.74 -31.63
C SER A 110 -5.31 -13.13 -30.84
N LYS A 111 -4.82 -11.94 -31.19
CA LYS A 111 -3.64 -11.33 -30.53
C LYS A 111 -4.00 -10.48 -29.30
N LEU A 112 -5.19 -9.87 -29.29
CA LEU A 112 -5.65 -9.01 -28.21
C LEU A 112 -6.16 -9.85 -27.02
N ASP A 113 -6.85 -10.94 -27.32
CA ASP A 113 -7.34 -11.90 -26.32
C ASP A 113 -6.17 -12.53 -25.57
N ASP A 114 -5.09 -12.91 -26.26
CA ASP A 114 -3.88 -13.45 -25.62
C ASP A 114 -3.25 -12.49 -24.58
N ARG A 115 -3.29 -11.17 -24.81
CA ARG A 115 -2.68 -10.19 -23.91
C ARG A 115 -3.56 -9.91 -22.69
N LEU A 116 -4.88 -9.83 -22.88
CA LEU A 116 -5.85 -9.69 -21.78
C LEU A 116 -5.90 -10.96 -20.92
N VAL A 117 -5.88 -12.12 -21.57
CA VAL A 117 -5.79 -13.43 -20.92
C VAL A 117 -4.45 -13.57 -20.20
N SER A 118 -3.35 -13.03 -20.73
CA SER A 118 -2.06 -12.99 -20.03
C SER A 118 -2.10 -12.13 -18.77
N GLN A 119 -2.76 -10.96 -18.81
CA GLN A 119 -2.94 -10.10 -17.64
C GLN A 119 -3.87 -10.72 -16.59
N MET A 120 -4.97 -11.34 -17.02
CA MET A 120 -5.86 -12.10 -16.14
C MET A 120 -5.16 -13.32 -15.54
N ARG A 121 -4.30 -14.01 -16.30
CA ARG A 121 -3.44 -15.08 -15.78
C ARG A 121 -2.47 -14.52 -14.73
N ALA A 122 -1.81 -13.39 -14.99
CA ALA A 122 -0.89 -12.77 -14.04
C ALA A 122 -1.61 -12.38 -12.73
N ALA A 123 -2.80 -11.78 -12.80
CA ALA A 123 -3.61 -11.45 -11.62
C ALA A 123 -4.11 -12.71 -10.86
N SER A 124 -4.44 -13.78 -11.58
CA SER A 124 -4.83 -15.07 -11.00
C SER A 124 -3.65 -15.78 -10.33
N GLU A 125 -2.47 -15.71 -10.95
CA GLU A 125 -1.22 -16.26 -10.45
C GLU A 125 -0.76 -15.50 -9.19
N GLU A 126 -0.90 -14.17 -9.15
CA GLU A 126 -0.67 -13.36 -7.96
C GLU A 126 -1.61 -13.75 -6.81
N ARG A 127 -2.91 -13.92 -7.10
CA ARG A 127 -3.88 -14.38 -6.09
C ARG A 127 -3.51 -15.76 -5.55
N ARG A 128 -3.01 -16.65 -6.39
CA ARG A 128 -2.54 -17.98 -6.00
C ARG A 128 -1.27 -17.90 -5.16
N GLU A 129 -0.30 -17.09 -5.55
CA GLU A 129 0.96 -16.90 -4.81
C GLU A 129 0.69 -16.34 -3.40
N VAL A 130 -0.19 -15.34 -3.28
CA VAL A 130 -0.60 -14.77 -1.98
C VAL A 130 -1.22 -15.84 -1.08
N LEU A 131 -2.07 -16.71 -1.62
CA LEU A 131 -2.67 -17.82 -0.88
C LEU A 131 -1.62 -18.86 -0.44
N GLU A 132 -0.66 -19.18 -1.31
CA GLU A 132 0.43 -20.10 -1.00
C GLU A 132 1.37 -19.56 0.09
N VAL A 133 1.73 -18.27 0.02
CA VAL A 133 2.52 -17.58 1.05
C VAL A 133 1.76 -17.56 2.37
N ASN A 134 0.46 -17.24 2.36
CA ASN A 134 -0.36 -17.23 3.57
C ASN A 134 -0.44 -18.62 4.21
N LYS A 135 -0.56 -19.68 3.40
CA LYS A 135 -0.54 -21.07 3.87
C LYS A 135 0.79 -21.44 4.52
N LYS A 136 1.93 -21.11 3.89
CA LYS A 136 3.27 -21.33 4.45
C LYS A 136 3.45 -20.59 5.78
N LEU A 137 2.98 -19.35 5.86
CA LEU A 137 3.04 -18.54 7.08
C LEU A 137 2.26 -19.19 8.24
N LYS A 138 1.04 -19.65 7.97
CA LYS A 138 0.22 -20.39 8.95
C LYS A 138 0.91 -21.66 9.44
N GLN A 139 1.52 -22.43 8.54
CA GLN A 139 2.29 -23.63 8.92
C GLN A 139 3.49 -23.29 9.81
N LYS A 140 4.25 -22.25 9.46
CA LYS A 140 5.39 -21.81 10.28
C LYS A 140 4.97 -21.32 11.67
N ASN A 141 3.87 -20.56 11.76
CA ASN A 141 3.31 -20.15 13.05
C ASN A 141 2.87 -21.36 13.89
N GLN A 142 2.28 -22.37 13.27
CA GLN A 142 1.90 -23.60 13.98
C GLN A 142 3.13 -24.35 14.51
N GLN A 143 4.19 -24.47 13.70
CA GLN A 143 5.46 -25.07 14.15
C GLN A 143 6.07 -24.31 15.33
N LEU A 144 6.11 -22.97 15.27
CA LEU A 144 6.58 -22.13 16.37
C LEU A 144 5.77 -22.35 17.64
N LYS A 145 4.45 -22.49 17.51
CA LYS A 145 3.57 -22.79 18.66
C LYS A 145 3.92 -24.13 19.30
N THR A 146 4.11 -25.19 18.49
CA THR A 146 4.53 -26.50 18.99
C THR A 146 5.87 -26.45 19.71
N ILE A 147 6.87 -25.77 19.13
CA ILE A 147 8.18 -25.60 19.78
C ILE A 147 8.04 -24.83 21.09
N MET A 148 7.24 -23.77 21.11
CA MET A 148 7.00 -22.96 22.31
C MET A 148 6.35 -23.80 23.42
N ASP A 149 5.41 -24.69 23.08
CA ASP A 149 4.77 -25.58 24.04
C ASP A 149 5.71 -26.68 24.53
N GLN A 150 6.57 -27.23 23.66
CA GLN A 150 7.64 -28.15 24.08
C GLN A 150 8.62 -27.49 25.05
N LEU A 151 9.05 -26.26 24.76
CA LEU A 151 9.93 -25.50 25.65
C LEU A 151 9.26 -25.22 27.00
N ARG A 152 7.97 -24.88 27.01
CA ARG A 152 7.20 -24.72 28.26
C ARG A 152 7.17 -25.99 29.08
N ASN A 153 6.92 -27.14 28.44
CA ASN A 153 6.88 -28.43 29.13
C ASN A 153 8.24 -28.80 29.71
N LEU A 154 9.33 -28.62 28.95
CA LEU A 154 10.69 -28.89 29.44
C LEU A 154 11.05 -28.00 30.64
N ILE A 155 10.73 -26.70 30.59
CA ILE A 155 10.93 -25.79 31.71
C ILE A 155 10.12 -26.27 32.92
N TRP A 156 8.87 -26.69 32.71
CA TRP A 156 8.00 -27.19 33.77
C TRP A 156 8.54 -28.49 34.40
N GLU A 157 9.02 -29.44 33.59
CA GLU A 157 9.64 -30.68 34.06
C GLU A 157 10.91 -30.40 34.88
N ILE A 158 11.78 -29.50 34.40
CA ILE A 158 13.00 -29.10 35.11
C ILE A 158 12.64 -28.45 36.45
N ASN A 159 11.71 -27.49 36.46
CA ASN A 159 11.29 -26.81 37.68
C ASN A 159 10.66 -27.80 38.68
N SER A 160 9.87 -28.76 38.20
CA SER A 160 9.27 -29.80 39.04
C SER A 160 10.33 -30.74 39.62
N MET A 161 11.30 -31.18 38.81
CA MET A 161 12.39 -32.06 39.25
C MET A 161 13.31 -31.37 40.27
N LEU A 162 13.61 -30.07 40.06
CA LEU A 162 14.38 -29.26 41.00
C LEU A 162 13.64 -29.05 42.33
N ALA A 163 12.32 -28.86 42.29
CA ALA A 163 11.52 -28.69 43.50
C ALA A 163 11.44 -29.96 44.37
N VAL A 164 11.52 -31.16 43.78
CA VAL A 164 11.49 -32.45 44.51
C VAL A 164 12.85 -32.78 45.15
N ARG A 165 13.93 -32.14 44.71
CA ARG A 165 15.30 -32.38 45.19
C ARG A 165 15.71 -31.46 46.37
N ASN A 166 14.83 -30.53 46.77
CA ASN A 166 14.99 -29.64 47.92
C ASN A 166 14.09 -30.06 49.08
#